data_AF-A0A3M1N8R6-F1
#
_entry.id   AF-A0A3M1N8R6-F1
#
_cell.length_a   1.000
_cell.length_b   1.000
_cell.length_c   1.000
_cell.angle_alpha   90.00
_cell.angle_beta   90.00
_cell.angle_gamma   90.00
#
_symmetry.space_group_name_H-M   'P 1'
#
loop_
_entity.id
_entity.type
_entity.pdbx_description
1 polymer ?
#
loop_
_entity_poly.entity_id
_entity_poly.type
_entity_poly.pdbx_seq_one_letter_code
_entity_poly.pdbx_strand_id
1 'polypeptide(L)'
;ACPEAPEILFFDRGEAQLVGDELYIALDSVLAFNLYVDAGHPLYVFLQPLDRDCGLYVTDRSRLGFRVRATEPGCQTRFYWWAVARRNDTYTPEGLRISRHVGVRLPEVPVELTR
;
A
#
# COMPACT_ATOMS: atom_id res chain seq x y z
N ALA A 1 7.98 -4.49 -19.98
CA ALA A 1 6.71 -5.17 -19.68
C ALA A 1 6.26 -4.74 -18.29
N CYS A 2 5.00 -4.37 -18.11
CA CYS A 2 4.44 -4.15 -16.77
C CYS A 2 4.16 -5.54 -16.17
N PRO A 3 4.55 -5.82 -14.92
CA PRO A 3 4.20 -7.08 -14.28
C PRO A 3 2.68 -7.19 -14.17
N GLU A 4 2.13 -8.33 -14.57
CA GLU A 4 0.72 -8.65 -14.37
C GLU A 4 0.51 -9.19 -12.95
N ALA A 5 -0.50 -8.67 -12.26
CA ALA A 5 -0.91 -9.13 -10.95
C ALA A 5 -2.34 -9.65 -11.03
N PRO A 6 -2.73 -10.62 -10.17
CA PRO A 6 -4.11 -11.06 -10.06
C PRO A 6 -5.08 -9.92 -9.76
N GLU A 7 -4.64 -8.80 -9.21
CA GLU A 7 -5.46 -7.63 -8.86
C GLU A 7 -4.86 -6.36 -9.48
N ILE A 8 -5.66 -5.30 -9.61
CA ILE A 8 -5.17 -3.99 -10.07
C ILE A 8 -4.57 -3.25 -8.87
N LEU A 9 -3.23 -3.18 -8.82
CA LEU A 9 -2.47 -2.62 -7.71
C LEU A 9 -1.73 -1.36 -8.13
N PHE A 10 -1.68 -0.38 -7.21
CA PHE A 10 -0.77 0.75 -7.25
C PHE A 10 0.31 0.59 -6.19
N PHE A 11 1.48 1.11 -6.54
CA PHE A 11 2.69 1.00 -5.75
C PHE A 11 3.27 2.40 -5.54
N ASP A 12 3.71 2.66 -4.32
CA ASP A 12 4.53 3.83 -4.01
C ASP A 12 5.71 3.41 -3.15
N ARG A 13 6.80 4.14 -3.23
CA ARG A 13 8.04 3.82 -2.53
C ARG A 13 8.80 5.08 -2.20
N GLY A 14 9.54 5.00 -1.10
CA GLY A 14 10.40 6.09 -0.70
C GLY A 14 11.39 5.67 0.37
N GLU A 15 12.12 6.67 0.84
CA GLU A 15 13.02 6.58 1.99
C GLU A 15 12.50 7.52 3.07
N ALA A 16 12.67 7.13 4.32
CA ALA A 16 12.37 7.96 5.47
C ALA A 16 13.36 7.67 6.61
N GLN A 17 13.39 8.55 7.60
CA GLN A 17 14.19 8.38 8.81
C GLN A 17 13.28 8.41 10.03
N LEU A 18 13.38 7.37 10.87
CA LEU A 18 12.74 7.38 12.17
C LEU A 18 13.63 8.14 13.16
N VAL A 19 13.10 9.25 13.69
CA VAL A 19 13.74 10.03 14.77
C VAL A 19 12.77 10.04 15.95
N GLY A 20 13.08 9.27 16.99
CA GLY A 20 12.17 9.02 18.11
C GLY A 20 11.44 7.68 17.96
N ASP A 21 10.23 7.58 18.51
CA ASP A 21 9.51 6.30 18.61
C ASP A 21 8.53 6.04 17.46
N GLU A 22 8.07 7.09 16.76
CA GLU A 22 7.12 6.98 15.65
C GLU A 22 7.30 8.05 14.57
N LEU A 23 6.87 7.71 13.35
CA LEU A 23 6.80 8.61 12.20
C LEU A 23 5.52 8.34 11.41
N TYR A 24 4.79 9.38 11.03
CA TYR A 24 3.69 9.26 10.06
C TYR A 24 4.19 9.57 8.65
N ILE A 25 3.89 8.67 7.70
CA ILE A 25 4.18 8.85 6.27
C ILE A 25 2.86 9.10 5.56
N ALA A 26 2.72 10.30 5.00
CA ALA A 26 1.61 10.67 4.14
C ALA A 26 1.89 10.21 2.70
N LEU A 27 0.88 9.63 2.04
CA LEU A 27 0.92 9.30 0.62
C LEU A 27 0.54 10.53 -0.20
N ASP A 28 1.04 10.59 -1.45
CA ASP A 28 0.66 11.63 -2.39
C ASP A 28 -0.87 11.70 -2.55
N SER A 29 -1.42 12.92 -2.58
CA SER A 29 -2.87 13.14 -2.61
C SER A 29 -3.55 12.58 -3.86
N VAL A 30 -2.87 12.63 -5.02
CA VAL A 30 -3.39 12.09 -6.29
C VAL A 30 -3.39 10.57 -6.23
N LEU A 31 -2.33 9.97 -5.69
CA LEU A 31 -2.31 8.54 -5.44
C LEU A 31 -3.43 8.15 -4.45
N ALA A 32 -3.49 8.79 -3.28
CA ALA A 32 -4.43 8.51 -2.20
C ALA A 32 -5.91 8.59 -2.61
N PHE A 33 -6.24 9.44 -3.58
CA PHE A 33 -7.57 9.50 -4.19
C PHE A 33 -7.91 8.22 -4.96
N ASN A 34 -6.92 7.66 -5.64
CA ASN A 34 -7.07 6.46 -6.47
C ASN A 34 -6.85 5.15 -5.70
N LEU A 35 -6.62 5.17 -4.39
CA LEU A 35 -6.46 3.97 -3.57
C LEU A 35 -7.77 3.57 -2.89
N TYR A 36 -8.04 2.27 -2.88
CA TYR A 36 -9.09 1.68 -2.05
C TYR A 36 -8.45 0.91 -0.88
N VAL A 37 -8.83 1.29 0.35
CA VAL A 37 -8.32 0.69 1.59
C VAL A 37 -9.47 0.50 2.58
N ASP A 38 -9.70 -0.74 2.99
CA ASP A 38 -10.63 -1.11 4.05
C ASP A 38 -10.11 -2.35 4.83
N ALA A 39 -10.94 -2.95 5.69
CA ALA A 39 -10.57 -4.13 6.46
C ALA A 39 -10.32 -5.39 5.60
N GLY A 40 -11.01 -5.54 4.46
CA GLY A 40 -10.81 -6.65 3.52
C GLY A 40 -9.68 -6.39 2.50
N HIS A 41 -9.32 -5.12 2.33
CA HIS A 41 -8.39 -4.62 1.33
C HIS A 41 -7.38 -3.67 2.00
N PRO A 42 -6.52 -4.15 2.91
CA PRO A 42 -5.62 -3.27 3.65
C PRO A 42 -4.52 -2.69 2.74
N LEU A 43 -3.95 -1.55 3.16
CA LEU A 43 -2.68 -1.06 2.65
C LEU A 43 -1.57 -2.00 3.13
N TYR A 44 -0.83 -2.59 2.20
CA TYR A 44 0.38 -3.35 2.52
C TYR A 44 1.56 -2.40 2.55
N VAL A 45 2.39 -2.50 3.59
CA VAL A 45 3.57 -1.66 3.77
C VAL A 45 4.72 -2.56 4.17
N PHE A 46 5.80 -2.49 3.40
CA PHE A 46 7.05 -3.20 3.66
C PHE A 46 8.11 -2.18 4.06
N LEU A 47 8.89 -2.50 5.09
CA LEU A 47 9.94 -1.64 5.62
C LEU A 47 11.27 -2.38 5.55
N GLN A 48 12.31 -1.70 5.07
CA GLN A 48 13.68 -2.20 5.06
C GLN A 48 14.59 -1.21 5.79
N PRO A 49 14.98 -1.49 7.05
CA PRO A 49 15.99 -0.71 7.77
C PRO A 49 17.34 -0.72 7.01
N LEU A 50 18.08 0.40 7.08
CA LEU A 50 19.34 0.59 6.36
C LEU A 50 20.57 0.68 7.25
N ASP A 51 20.48 1.42 8.36
CA ASP A 51 21.66 1.74 9.18
C ASP A 51 21.84 0.74 10.33
N ARG A 52 20.72 0.38 10.96
CA ARG A 52 20.64 -0.52 12.11
C ARG A 52 19.33 -1.29 12.03
N ASP A 53 19.37 -2.53 12.49
CA ASP A 53 18.15 -3.29 12.77
C ASP A 53 17.47 -2.73 14.02
N CYS A 54 16.39 -1.98 13.80
CA CYS A 54 15.60 -1.35 14.86
C CYS A 54 14.27 -2.08 15.13
N GLY A 55 13.97 -3.16 14.41
CA GLY A 55 12.64 -3.78 14.40
C GLY A 55 11.53 -2.76 14.10
N LEU A 56 11.17 -2.59 12.83
CA LEU A 56 10.14 -1.62 12.44
C LEU A 56 8.80 -2.30 12.17
N TYR A 57 7.70 -1.68 12.59
CA TYR A 57 6.34 -2.14 12.29
C TYR A 57 5.40 -0.99 11.97
N VAL A 58 4.24 -1.32 11.39
CA VAL A 58 3.31 -0.36 10.80
C VAL A 58 1.98 -0.38 11.54
N THR A 59 1.46 0.80 11.88
CA THR A 59 0.12 1.02 12.46
C THR A 59 -0.67 2.06 11.67
N ASP A 60 -1.95 2.25 12.00
CA ASP A 60 -2.81 3.34 11.50
C ASP A 60 -2.80 3.50 9.97
N ARG A 61 -3.01 2.38 9.29
CA ARG A 61 -3.00 2.29 7.83
C ARG A 61 -4.29 2.83 7.26
N SER A 62 -4.18 3.72 6.27
CA SER A 62 -5.31 4.23 5.50
C SER A 62 -4.85 4.55 4.08
N ARG A 63 -5.79 4.90 3.20
CA ARG A 63 -5.45 5.42 1.86
C ARG A 63 -4.63 6.72 1.89
N LEU A 64 -4.60 7.43 3.02
CA LEU A 64 -3.90 8.70 3.18
C LEU A 64 -2.44 8.51 3.63
N GLY A 65 -2.09 7.34 4.17
CA GLY A 65 -0.80 7.15 4.82
C GLY A 65 -0.82 6.08 5.91
N PHE A 66 0.29 5.98 6.62
CA PHE A 66 0.53 4.98 7.66
C PHE A 66 1.54 5.48 8.69
N ARG A 67 1.49 4.93 9.91
CA ARG A 67 2.50 5.17 10.95
C ARG A 67 3.54 4.06 10.95
N VAL A 68 4.80 4.42 11.10
CA VAL A 68 5.94 3.53 11.34
C VAL A 68 6.39 3.72 12.77
N ARG A 69 6.67 2.62 13.48
CA ARG A 69 7.12 2.61 14.87
C ARG A 69 8.28 1.64 15.05
N ALA A 70 9.18 1.93 15.98
CA ALA A 70 10.22 1.00 16.40
C ALA A 70 9.72 0.06 17.51
N THR A 71 10.24 -1.17 17.55
CA THR A 71 10.02 -2.09 18.67
C THR A 71 10.84 -1.69 19.89
N GLU A 72 12.01 -1.08 19.68
CA GLU A 72 12.89 -0.60 20.74
C GLU A 72 12.77 0.93 20.90
N PRO A 73 12.52 1.44 22.12
CA PRO A 73 12.48 2.87 22.38
C PRO A 73 13.79 3.57 22.00
N GLY A 74 13.68 4.75 21.38
CA GLY A 74 14.83 5.55 20.99
C GLY A 74 15.67 4.98 19.84
N CYS A 75 15.23 3.92 19.17
CA CYS A 75 15.94 3.40 18.00
C CYS A 75 15.73 4.32 16.79
N GLN A 76 16.82 4.83 16.24
CA GLN A 76 16.83 5.70 15.07
C GLN A 76 17.50 4.99 13.91
N THR A 77 16.84 4.97 12.76
CA THR A 77 17.36 4.33 11.55
C THR A 77 16.70 4.95 10.32
N ARG A 78 17.42 5.01 9.20
CA ARG A 78 16.80 5.21 7.90
C ARG A 78 16.21 3.90 7.40
N PHE A 79 15.14 4.00 6.64
CA PHE A 79 14.50 2.83 6.04
C PHE A 79 13.92 3.16 4.68
N TYR A 80 13.96 2.18 3.78
CA TYR A 80 13.09 2.20 2.61
C TYR A 80 11.72 1.67 2.98
N TRP A 81 10.70 2.22 2.34
CA TRP A 81 9.35 1.71 2.42
C TRP A 81 8.78 1.44 1.04
N TRP A 82 7.92 0.43 0.96
CA TRP A 82 7.12 0.13 -0.23
C TRP A 82 5.68 -0.07 0.20
N ALA A 83 4.79 0.78 -0.29
CA ALA A 83 3.35 0.71 -0.06
C ALA A 83 2.63 0.12 -1.28
N VAL A 84 1.69 -0.78 -1.04
CA VAL A 84 0.88 -1.44 -2.08
C VAL A 84 -0.59 -1.42 -1.69
N ALA A 85 -1.43 -0.92 -2.58
CA ALA A 85 -2.88 -0.90 -2.38
C ALA A 85 -3.62 -1.13 -3.70
N ARG A 86 -4.90 -1.50 -3.58
CA ARG A 86 -5.77 -1.71 -4.73
C ARG A 86 -6.17 -0.37 -5.33
N ARG A 87 -6.29 -0.36 -6.64
CA ARG A 87 -6.89 0.77 -7.36
C ARG A 87 -8.37 0.88 -7.01
N ASN A 88 -8.80 2.09 -6.72
CA ASN A 88 -10.19 2.42 -6.48
C ASN A 88 -11.04 2.28 -7.75
N ASP A 89 -12.33 2.05 -7.54
CA ASP A 89 -13.34 2.19 -8.59
C ASP A 89 -13.30 3.63 -9.12
N THR A 90 -13.69 3.82 -10.38
CA THR A 90 -13.77 5.15 -10.98
C THR A 90 -15.21 5.64 -10.97
N TYR A 91 -15.39 6.91 -10.62
CA TYR A 91 -16.70 7.54 -10.45
C TYR A 91 -16.78 8.83 -11.25
N THR A 92 -17.99 9.23 -11.64
CA THR A 92 -18.26 10.60 -12.11
C THR A 92 -18.22 11.59 -10.93
N PRO A 93 -18.16 12.91 -11.18
CA PRO A 93 -18.27 13.91 -10.11
C PRO A 93 -19.56 13.78 -9.27
N GLU A 94 -20.64 13.25 -9.86
CA GLU A 94 -21.94 13.03 -9.21
C GLU A 94 -21.97 11.71 -8.40
N GLY A 95 -20.87 10.93 -8.39
CA GLY A 95 -20.75 9.69 -7.62
C GLY A 95 -21.24 8.43 -8.34
N LEU A 96 -21.57 8.50 -9.64
CA LEU A 96 -21.93 7.31 -10.42
C LEU A 96 -20.67 6.49 -10.74
N ARG A 97 -20.64 5.21 -10.38
CA ARG A 97 -19.51 4.33 -10.73
C ARG A 97 -19.48 4.05 -12.23
N ILE A 98 -18.38 4.45 -12.88
CA ILE A 98 -18.13 4.23 -14.32
C ILE A 98 -17.26 3.01 -14.62
N SER A 99 -16.40 2.61 -13.68
CA SER A 99 -15.58 1.41 -13.83
C SER A 99 -15.37 0.74 -12.47
N ARG A 100 -15.49 -0.59 -12.45
CA ARG A 100 -15.15 -1.42 -11.31
C ARG A 100 -13.72 -1.93 -11.45
N HIS A 101 -12.91 -1.67 -10.44
CA HIS A 101 -11.56 -2.18 -10.29
C HIS A 101 -11.41 -3.00 -9.00
N VAL A 102 -12.12 -2.61 -7.95
CA VAL A 102 -12.05 -3.28 -6.65
C VAL A 102 -12.63 -4.69 -6.75
N GLY A 103 -11.80 -5.67 -6.36
CA GLY A 103 -12.12 -7.10 -6.40
C GLY A 103 -12.06 -7.73 -7.79
N VAL A 104 -11.67 -7.00 -8.84
CA VAL A 104 -11.42 -7.60 -10.16
C VAL A 104 -10.19 -8.49 -10.08
N ARG A 105 -10.30 -9.69 -10.65
CA ARG A 105 -9.22 -10.68 -10.72
C ARG A 105 -8.86 -11.00 -12.17
N LEU A 106 -7.71 -11.65 -12.38
CA LEU A 106 -7.44 -12.33 -13.65
C LEU A 106 -8.60 -13.26 -14.04
N PRO A 107 -8.89 -13.41 -15.33
CA PRO A 107 -9.97 -14.27 -15.79
C PRO A 107 -9.71 -15.72 -15.39
N GLU A 108 -10.78 -16.45 -15.13
CA GLU A 108 -10.69 -17.90 -14.91
C GLU A 108 -10.12 -18.58 -16.15
N VAL A 109 -9.27 -19.58 -15.92
CA VAL A 109 -8.74 -20.40 -17.01
C VAL A 109 -9.83 -21.40 -17.43
N PRO A 110 -10.17 -21.51 -18.73
CA PRO A 110 -11.10 -22.53 -19.21
C PRO A 110 -10.68 -23.92 -18.76
N VAL A 111 -11.63 -24.73 -18.29
CA VAL A 111 -11.37 -26.05 -17.71
C VAL A 111 -10.67 -26.99 -18.71
N GLU A 112 -10.92 -26.79 -20.00
CA GLU A 112 -10.31 -27.53 -21.10
C GLU A 112 -8.78 -27.32 -21.20
N LEU A 113 -8.27 -26.21 -20.68
CA LEU A 113 -6.85 -25.84 -20.71
C LEU A 113 -6.09 -26.24 -19.43
N THR A 114 -6.79 -26.73 -18.41
CA THR A 114 -6.20 -27.10 -17.10
C THR A 114 -6.16 -28.62 -16.87
N ARG A 115 -6.36 -29.43 -17.90
CA ARG A 115 -6.35 -30.90 -17.85
C ARG A 115 -5.13 -31.49 -18.53
#